data_AF-A0A9X3TJG6-F1
#
_entry.id   AF-A0A9X3TJG6-F1
#
_cell.length_a   1.000
_cell.length_b   1.000
_cell.length_c   1.000
_cell.angle_alpha   90.00
_cell.angle_beta   90.00
_cell.angle_gamma   90.00
#
_symmetry.space_group_name_H-M   'P 1'
#
loop_
_entity.id
_entity.type
_entity.pdbx_description
1 polymer ?
#
loop_
_entity_poly.entity_id
_entity_poly.type
_entity_poly.pdbx_seq_one_letter_code
_entity_poly.pdbx_strand_id
1 'polypeptide(L)'
;MSNQVEVVAIKKGFYHGIRDVGTQFHVPPSLITSKKTWFKPVDEKYAVSDQQNTDPNNPYTRMNKEALSQAAAERGIQLTGAETKAQIIELLTAE
;
A
#
# COMPACT_ATOMS: atom_id res chain seq x y z
N MET A 1 2.89 -10.95 27.28
CA MET A 1 3.05 -9.61 26.68
C MET A 1 2.07 -9.50 25.52
N SER A 2 1.01 -8.73 25.70
CA SER A 2 -0.01 -8.54 24.66
C SER A 2 0.58 -7.60 23.60
N ASN A 3 1.16 -8.13 22.53
CA ASN A 3 1.56 -7.32 21.38
C ASN A 3 0.27 -6.77 20.75
N GLN A 4 -0.09 -5.55 21.12
CA GLN A 4 -1.17 -4.79 20.52
C GLN A 4 -0.55 -3.61 19.78
N VAL A 5 -1.08 -3.32 18.60
CA VAL A 5 -0.64 -2.22 17.75
C VAL A 5 -1.73 -1.17 17.76
N GLU A 6 -1.32 0.08 17.94
CA GLU A 6 -2.22 1.22 17.81
C GLU A 6 -2.57 1.44 16.33
N VAL A 7 -3.86 1.51 16.05
CA VAL A 7 -4.43 1.65 14.71
C VAL A 7 -5.52 2.69 14.69
N VAL A 8 -5.75 3.27 13.51
CA VAL A 8 -6.85 4.14 13.16
C VAL A 8 -7.83 3.38 12.27
N ALA A 9 -9.13 3.45 12.56
CA ALA A 9 -10.14 2.95 11.64
C ALA A 9 -10.12 3.77 10.33
N ILE A 10 -9.95 3.08 9.20
CA ILE A 10 -10.03 3.68 7.86
C ILE A 10 -11.37 3.44 7.18
N LYS A 11 -12.18 2.53 7.74
CA LYS A 11 -13.53 2.22 7.29
C LYS A 11 -14.44 2.06 8.51
N LYS A 12 -15.69 2.50 8.39
CA LYS A 12 -16.73 2.23 9.39
C LYS A 12 -16.96 0.72 9.46
N GLY A 13 -16.73 0.14 10.62
CA GLY A 13 -16.74 -1.30 10.80
C GLY A 13 -16.95 -1.70 12.26
N PHE A 14 -17.25 -2.98 12.47
CA PHE A 14 -17.51 -3.52 13.80
C PHE A 14 -16.26 -4.25 14.31
N TYR A 15 -15.57 -3.67 15.28
CA TYR A 15 -14.51 -4.33 16.04
C TYR A 15 -14.57 -3.86 17.49
N HIS A 16 -15.04 -4.75 18.38
CA HIS A 16 -15.42 -4.38 19.75
C HIS A 16 -16.39 -3.19 19.84
N GLY A 17 -17.29 -3.06 18.85
CA GLY A 17 -18.23 -1.94 18.72
C GLY A 17 -18.17 -1.28 17.34
N ILE A 18 -19.10 -0.37 17.06
CA ILE A 18 -19.06 0.47 15.86
C ILE A 18 -17.98 1.53 16.06
N ARG A 19 -16.95 1.52 15.21
CA ARG A 19 -15.91 2.54 15.21
C ARG A 19 -16.05 3.45 13.99
N ASP A 20 -15.91 4.74 14.23
CA ASP A 20 -15.93 5.75 13.18
C ASP A 20 -14.54 5.91 12.55
N VAL A 21 -14.50 6.40 11.31
CA VAL A 21 -13.24 6.61 10.58
C VAL A 21 -12.42 7.66 11.32
N GLY A 22 -11.13 7.42 11.53
CA GLY A 22 -10.26 8.29 12.32
C GLY A 22 -10.14 7.93 13.80
N THR A 23 -10.94 6.99 14.30
CA THR A 23 -10.86 6.55 15.70
C THR A 23 -9.60 5.71 15.94
N GLN A 24 -8.79 6.08 16.95
CA GLN A 24 -7.59 5.36 17.38
C GLN A 24 -7.90 4.27 18.42
N PHE A 25 -7.26 3.11 18.31
CA PHE A 25 -7.41 1.99 19.23
C PHE A 25 -6.34 0.92 19.07
N HIS A 26 -6.33 -0.04 19.99
CA HIS A 26 -5.38 -1.14 19.99
C HIS A 26 -5.97 -2.42 19.40
N VAL A 27 -5.25 -3.06 18.46
CA VAL A 27 -5.59 -4.37 17.89
C VAL A 27 -4.38 -5.31 17.90
N PRO A 28 -4.60 -6.64 17.92
CA PRO A 28 -3.52 -7.58 17.68
C PRO A 28 -2.93 -7.41 16.25
N PRO A 29 -1.60 -7.56 16.09
CA PRO A 29 -0.90 -7.33 14.82
C PRO A 29 -1.39 -8.27 13.70
N SER A 30 -1.93 -9.44 14.02
CA SER A 30 -2.50 -10.36 13.03
C SER A 30 -3.67 -9.77 12.24
N LEU A 31 -4.32 -8.72 12.75
CA LEU A 31 -5.43 -8.05 12.07
C LEU A 31 -4.96 -6.95 11.12
N ILE A 32 -3.74 -6.44 11.26
CA ILE A 32 -3.20 -5.36 10.42
C ILE A 32 -2.34 -5.86 9.26
N THR A 33 -1.96 -7.13 9.23
CA THR A 33 -1.06 -7.68 8.20
C THR A 33 -1.74 -8.00 6.87
N SER A 34 -3.06 -7.81 6.75
CA SER A 34 -3.82 -8.15 5.54
C SER A 34 -4.04 -6.94 4.63
N LYS A 35 -3.94 -7.15 3.31
CA LYS A 35 -4.21 -6.14 2.28
C LYS A 35 -5.65 -5.58 2.29
N LYS A 36 -6.57 -6.19 3.05
CA LYS A 36 -7.97 -5.76 3.21
C LYS A 36 -8.31 -5.44 4.68
N THR A 37 -7.39 -4.82 5.43
CA THR A 37 -7.68 -4.43 6.81
C THR A 37 -8.53 -3.16 6.88
N TRP A 38 -9.47 -3.09 7.83
CA TRP A 38 -10.31 -1.91 8.10
C TRP A 38 -9.63 -0.84 8.97
N PHE A 39 -8.36 -1.05 9.27
CA PHE A 39 -7.54 -0.34 10.25
C PHE A 39 -6.18 -0.06 9.62
N LYS A 40 -5.64 1.13 9.87
CA LYS A 40 -4.30 1.55 9.49
C LYS A 40 -3.47 1.73 10.76
N PRO A 41 -2.31 1.09 10.90
CA PRO A 41 -1.45 1.32 12.06
C PRO A 41 -0.99 2.77 12.11
N VAL A 42 -0.96 3.32 13.33
CA VAL A 42 -0.46 4.67 13.62
C VAL A 42 1.07 4.66 13.57
N ASP A 43 1.67 3.58 14.07
CA ASP A 43 3.12 3.39 14.04
C ASP A 43 3.58 2.93 12.65
N GLU A 44 4.46 3.71 12.03
CA GLU A 44 5.00 3.45 10.69
C GLU A 44 5.76 2.13 10.58
N LYS A 45 6.24 1.54 11.67
CA LYS A 45 6.92 0.23 11.65
C LYS A 45 5.97 -0.89 11.28
N TYR A 46 4.67 -0.67 11.47
CA TYR A 46 3.61 -1.60 11.14
C TYR A 46 2.81 -1.19 9.91
N ALA A 47 3.08 -0.02 9.33
CA ALA A 47 2.50 0.38 8.06
C ALA A 47 2.72 -0.75 7.08
N VAL A 48 1.65 -1.50 6.80
CA VAL A 48 1.61 -2.42 5.66
C VAL A 48 2.11 -1.59 4.53
N SER A 49 3.27 -1.96 4.02
CA SER A 49 4.00 -1.25 3.00
C SER A 49 3.14 -1.22 1.75
N ASP A 50 2.24 -0.25 1.71
CA ASP A 50 2.04 0.57 0.55
C ASP A 50 3.34 1.36 0.35
N GLN A 51 4.44 0.62 0.09
CA GLN A 51 5.54 1.12 -0.71
C GLN A 51 5.01 1.24 -2.14
N GLN A 52 3.95 2.02 -2.30
CA GLN A 52 3.82 2.85 -3.46
C GLN A 52 4.93 3.89 -3.24
N ASN A 53 6.06 3.65 -3.88
CA ASN A 53 7.09 4.65 -4.10
C ASN A 53 6.34 5.87 -4.67
N THR A 54 5.96 6.77 -3.78
CA THR A 54 5.09 7.89 -4.08
C THR A 54 6.01 9.09 -4.20
N ASP A 55 6.78 9.11 -5.29
CA ASP A 55 7.20 10.38 -5.82
C ASP A 55 5.93 11.03 -6.41
N PRO A 56 5.36 12.07 -5.77
CA PRO A 56 4.06 12.63 -6.18
C PRO A 56 4.12 13.32 -7.55
N ASN A 57 5.32 13.52 -8.11
CA ASN A 57 5.52 14.08 -9.45
C ASN A 57 5.67 13.01 -10.53
N ASN A 58 5.73 11.72 -10.16
CA ASN A 58 5.95 10.68 -11.14
C ASN A 58 4.61 10.25 -11.78
N PRO A 59 4.37 10.53 -13.08
CA PRO A 59 3.11 10.22 -13.77
C PRO A 59 2.77 8.72 -13.77
N TYR A 60 3.79 7.87 -13.58
CA TYR A 60 3.66 6.41 -13.56
C TYR A 60 3.05 5.88 -12.24
N THR A 61 3.09 6.65 -11.14
CA THR A 61 2.49 6.20 -9.85
C THR A 61 0.98 6.04 -9.90
N ARG A 62 0.29 6.81 -10.75
CA ARG A 62 -1.17 6.77 -10.93
C ARG A 62 -1.62 5.74 -11.97
N MET A 63 -0.71 5.20 -12.78
CA MET A 63 -1.03 4.21 -13.82
C MET A 63 -1.27 2.81 -13.23
N ASN A 64 -2.12 2.00 -13.88
CA ASN A 64 -2.30 0.58 -13.56
C ASN A 64 -1.11 -0.25 -14.07
N LYS A 65 -0.98 -1.49 -13.59
CA LYS A 65 0.12 -2.39 -14.00
C LYS A 65 0.17 -2.54 -15.53
N GLU A 66 -0.98 -2.59 -16.20
CA GLU A 66 -1.06 -2.76 -17.65
C GLU A 66 -0.55 -1.51 -18.40
N ALA A 67 -0.95 -0.30 -17.99
CA ALA A 67 -0.42 0.93 -18.60
C ALA A 67 1.08 1.10 -18.34
N LEU A 68 1.56 0.68 -17.16
CA LEU A 68 2.99 0.68 -16.86
C LEU A 68 3.76 -0.31 -17.73
N SER A 69 3.20 -1.50 -17.93
CA SER A 69 3.79 -2.49 -18.83
C SER A 69 3.84 -2.01 -20.28
N GLN A 70 2.80 -1.29 -20.71
CA GLN A 70 2.76 -0.70 -22.04
C GLN A 70 3.77 0.44 -22.19
N ALA A 71 3.86 1.34 -21.20
CA ALA A 71 4.86 2.42 -21.20
C ALA A 71 6.30 1.87 -21.20
N ALA A 72 6.55 0.77 -20.49
CA ALA A 72 7.85 0.10 -20.48
C ALA A 72 8.17 -0.49 -21.86
N ALA A 73 7.19 -1.15 -22.50
CA ALA A 73 7.33 -1.66 -23.86
C ALA A 73 7.56 -0.53 -24.88
N GLU A 74 6.89 0.62 -24.74
CA GLU A 74 7.11 1.81 -25.58
C GLU A 74 8.53 2.39 -25.41
N ARG A 75 9.14 2.23 -24.23
CA ARG A 75 10.55 2.59 -23.98
C ARG A 75 11.56 1.48 -24.32
N GLY A 76 11.10 0.36 -24.88
CA GLY A 76 11.96 -0.79 -25.21
C GLY A 76 12.46 -1.59 -24.00
N ILE A 77 11.84 -1.38 -22.83
CA ILE A 77 12.15 -2.12 -21.61
C ILE A 77 11.45 -3.47 -21.68
N GLN A 78 12.25 -4.55 -21.73
CA GLN A 78 11.71 -5.91 -21.72
C GLN A 78 11.29 -6.30 -20.31
N LEU A 79 9.97 -6.27 -20.09
CA LEU A 79 9.38 -6.82 -18.88
C LEU A 79 9.19 -8.33 -19.01
N THR A 80 9.59 -9.06 -17.99
CA THR A 80 9.43 -10.52 -17.85
C THR A 80 8.02 -10.92 -17.39
N GLY A 81 7.18 -9.94 -17.02
CA GLY A 81 5.80 -10.14 -16.55
C GLY A 81 5.67 -10.48 -15.06
N ALA A 82 6.78 -10.91 -14.43
CA ALA A 82 6.89 -11.14 -12.99
C ALA A 82 7.07 -9.83 -12.19
N GLU A 83 7.36 -8.72 -12.86
CA GLU A 83 7.63 -7.44 -12.20
C GLU A 83 6.38 -6.86 -11.53
N THR A 84 6.63 -6.20 -10.38
CA THR A 84 5.61 -5.50 -9.61
C THR A 84 5.43 -4.08 -10.15
N LYS A 85 4.28 -3.47 -9.87
CA LYS A 85 3.98 -2.08 -10.25
C LYS A 85 5.12 -1.12 -9.89
N ALA A 86 5.68 -1.25 -8.68
CA ALA A 86 6.79 -0.43 -8.21
C ALA A 86 8.07 -0.65 -9.05
N GLN A 87 8.43 -1.90 -9.34
CA GLN A 87 9.61 -2.21 -10.16
C GLN A 87 9.49 -1.65 -11.59
N ILE A 88 8.30 -1.74 -12.19
CA ILE A 88 8.07 -1.18 -13.53
C ILE A 88 8.17 0.36 -13.50
N ILE A 89 7.66 1.01 -12.44
CA ILE A 89 7.80 2.46 -12.25
C ILE A 89 9.29 2.82 -12.10
N GLU A 90 10.05 2.11 -11.27
CA GLU A 90 11.49 2.35 -11.12
C GLU A 90 12.24 2.24 -12.45
N LEU A 91 11.97 1.22 -13.25
CA LEU A 91 12.56 1.06 -14.59
C LEU A 91 12.18 2.19 -15.54
N LEU A 92 10.96 2.71 -15.46
CA LEU A 92 10.48 3.82 -16.29
C LEU A 92 11.02 5.19 -15.90
N THR A 93 11.39 5.34 -14.63
CA THR A 93 11.91 6.58 -14.04
C THR A 93 13.42 6.56 -13.91
N ALA A 94 14.06 5.43 -14.20
CA ALA A 94 15.50 5.30 -14.40
C ALA A 94 15.88 5.99 -15.71
N GLU A 95 16.05 7.30 -15.66
CA GLU A 95 16.66 8.13 -16.70
C GLU A 95 18.14 8.38 -16.37
#